data_AF-A0A831SMM0-F1
#
_entry.id   AF-A0A831SMM0-F1
#
_cell.length_a   1.000
_cell.length_b   1.000
_cell.length_c   1.000
_cell.angle_alpha   90.00
_cell.angle_beta   90.00
_cell.angle_gamma   90.00
#
_symmetry.space_group_name_H-M   'P 1'
#
loop_
_entity.id
_entity.type
_entity.pdbx_description
1 polymer ?
#
loop_
_entity_poly.entity_id
_entity_poly.type
_entity_poly.pdbx_seq_one_letter_code
_entity_poly.pdbx_strand_id
1 'polypeptide(L)' 'MNQVIIRDILSNEISEIIDEIFEKYKIKEKINNKKVLVKPNLLGAFPPERGVTTDPRLISEIVKK' A
#
# COMPACT_ATOMS: atom_id res chain seq x y z
N MET A 1 -2.12 13.67 15.41
CA MET A 1 -3.38 12.91 15.32
C MET A 1 -3.18 11.79 14.32
N ASN A 2 -3.34 10.54 14.72
CA ASN A 2 -3.32 9.43 13.77
C ASN A 2 -4.68 9.39 13.05
N GLN A 3 -4.67 9.56 11.73
CA GLN A 3 -5.86 9.38 10.91
C GLN A 3 -5.94 7.93 10.45
N VAL A 4 -7.05 7.27 10.72
CA VAL A 4 -7.35 5.92 10.22
C VAL A 4 -8.36 6.07 9.09
N ILE A 5 -8.04 5.52 7.91
CA ILE A 5 -8.95 5.47 6.76
C ILE A 5 -9.51 4.05 6.71
N ILE A 6 -10.83 3.92 6.78
CA ILE A 6 -11.53 2.64 6.65
C ILE A 6 -12.30 2.67 5.32
N ARG A 7 -12.02 1.70 4.46
CA ARG A 7 -12.66 1.50 3.16
C ARG A 7 -13.02 0.03 3.01
N ASP A 8 -14.17 -0.21 2.40
CA ASP A 8 -14.63 -1.56 2.07
C ASP A 8 -14.18 -1.92 0.65
N ILE A 9 -13.48 -3.05 0.53
CA ILE A 9 -12.97 -3.58 -0.73
C ILE A 9 -14.05 -4.26 -1.60
N LEU A 10 -15.23 -4.54 -1.03
CA LEU A 10 -16.36 -5.05 -1.81
C LEU A 10 -17.03 -3.95 -2.63
N SER A 11 -16.91 -2.71 -2.14
CA SER A 11 -17.54 -1.53 -2.72
C SER A 11 -16.55 -0.63 -3.48
N ASN A 12 -15.25 -0.80 -3.28
CA ASN A 12 -14.19 0.02 -3.89
C ASN A 12 -13.02 -0.87 -4.30
N GLU A 13 -12.38 -0.56 -5.43
CA GLU A 13 -11.17 -1.27 -5.82
C GLU A 13 -9.95 -0.83 -5.00
N ILE A 14 -8.99 -1.74 -4.79
CA ILE A 14 -7.73 -1.41 -4.08
C ILE A 14 -7.00 -0.25 -4.78
N SER A 15 -7.06 -0.19 -6.10
CA SER A 15 -6.48 0.87 -6.93
C SER A 15 -7.02 2.26 -6.55
N GLU A 16 -8.34 2.41 -6.45
CA GLU A 16 -9.04 3.65 -6.10
C GLU A 16 -8.69 4.11 -4.69
N ILE A 17 -8.67 3.17 -3.73
CA ILE A 17 -8.28 3.46 -2.35
C ILE A 17 -6.84 3.98 -2.30
N ILE A 18 -5.93 3.39 -3.07
CA ILE A 18 -4.52 3.81 -3.13
C ILE A 18 -4.39 5.19 -3.79
N ASP A 19 -5.15 5.48 -4.85
CA ASP A 19 -5.16 6.81 -5.46
C ASP A 19 -5.64 7.88 -4.48
N GLU A 20 -6.74 7.62 -3.74
CA GLU A 20 -7.24 8.54 -2.70
C GLU A 20 -6.15 8.86 -1.65
N ILE A 21 -5.42 7.84 -1.20
CA ILE A 21 -4.34 7.99 -0.22
C ILE A 21 -3.18 8.81 -0.83
N PHE A 22 -2.75 8.49 -2.05
CA PHE A 22 -1.65 9.19 -2.70
C PHE A 22 -1.96 10.67 -2.92
N GLU A 23 -3.19 10.98 -3.32
CA GLU A 23 -3.70 12.34 -3.49
C GLU A 23 -3.78 13.08 -2.15
N LYS A 24 -4.49 12.50 -1.18
CA LYS A 24 -4.71 13.12 0.15
C LYS A 24 -3.40 13.48 0.84
N TYR A 25 -2.38 12.64 0.73
CA TYR A 25 -1.08 12.88 1.36
C TYR A 25 -0.03 13.47 0.41
N LYS A 26 -0.41 13.79 -0.83
CA LYS A 26 0.48 14.34 -1.88
C LYS A 26 1.76 13.52 -2.02
N ILE A 27 1.64 12.20 -2.03
CA ILE A 27 2.80 11.29 -1.97
C ILE A 27 3.65 11.45 -3.24
N LYS A 28 3.02 11.52 -4.42
CA LYS A 28 3.74 11.68 -5.71
C LYS A 28 4.65 12.90 -5.72
N GLU A 29 4.16 14.05 -5.25
CA GLU A 29 4.97 15.28 -5.14
C GLU A 29 6.17 15.09 -4.20
N LYS A 30 5.98 14.40 -3.08
CA LYS A 30 7.02 14.17 -2.06
C LYS A 30 8.12 13.22 -2.53
N ILE A 31 7.80 12.27 -3.41
CA ILE A 31 8.72 11.25 -3.90
C ILE A 31 9.27 11.52 -5.30
N ASN A 32 8.83 12.60 -5.94
CA ASN A 32 9.28 12.97 -7.27
C ASN A 32 10.81 13.02 -7.36
N ASN A 33 11.38 12.42 -8.42
CA ASN A 33 12.83 12.29 -8.65
C ASN A 33 13.62 11.54 -7.55
N LYS A 34 12.95 10.73 -6.72
CA LYS A 34 13.62 9.89 -5.72
C LYS A 34 13.51 8.42 -6.10
N LYS A 35 14.53 7.65 -5.75
CA LYS A 35 14.41 6.18 -5.70
C LYS A 35 13.72 5.81 -4.39
N VAL A 36 12.57 5.15 -4.48
CA VAL A 36 11.77 4.75 -3.33
C VAL A 36 11.82 3.24 -3.17
N LEU A 37 12.12 2.79 -1.95
CA LEU A 37 12.00 1.38 -1.57
C LEU A 37 10.61 1.15 -0.97
N VAL A 38 9.84 0.23 -1.54
CA VAL A 38 8.60 -0.26 -0.92
C VAL A 38 8.97 -1.42 0.00
N LYS A 39 8.78 -1.22 1.31
CA LYS A 39 9.02 -2.25 2.32
C LYS A 39 7.67 -2.82 2.79
N PRO A 40 7.22 -3.98 2.26
CA PRO A 40 6.08 -4.68 2.85
C PRO A 40 6.42 -5.11 4.29
N ASN A 41 5.42 -5.09 5.16
CA ASN A 41 5.59 -5.56 6.53
C ASN A 41 5.51 -7.08 6.59
N LEU A 42 6.36 -7.68 7.44
CA LEU A 42 6.20 -9.07 7.85
C LEU A 42 5.00 -9.14 8.80
N LEU A 43 4.00 -9.96 8.47
CA LEU A 43 2.81 -10.13 9.31
C LEU A 43 3.10 -10.95 10.58
N GLY A 44 4.26 -11.60 10.64
CA GLY A 44 4.78 -12.34 11.79
C GLY A 44 6.01 -13.17 11.42
N ALA A 45 6.64 -13.82 12.41
CA ALA A 45 7.74 -14.76 12.19
C ALA A 45 7.21 -16.11 11.68
N PHE A 46 6.67 -16.13 10.47
CA PHE A 46 6.16 -17.33 9.83
C PHE A 46 7.25 -17.97 8.95
N PRO A 47 7.28 -19.31 8.84
CA PRO A 47 8.16 -19.99 7.89
C PRO A 47 7.87 -19.52 6.44
N PRO A 48 8.90 -19.35 5.59
CA PRO A 48 8.75 -18.87 4.21
C PRO A 48 7.72 -19.66 3.38
N GLU A 49 7.62 -20.97 3.63
CA GLU A 49 6.77 -21.91 2.89
C GLU A 49 5.28 -21.60 3.07
N ARG A 50 4.91 -20.86 4.13
CA ARG A 50 3.52 -20.46 4.36
C ARG A 50 3.07 -19.30 3.47
N GLY A 51 4.00 -18.62 2.78
CA GLY A 51 3.67 -17.49 1.92
C GLY A 51 2.93 -16.36 2.65
N VAL A 52 3.16 -16.20 3.97
CA VAL A 52 2.49 -15.16 4.75
C VAL A 52 3.12 -13.82 4.42
N THR A 53 2.50 -13.12 3.47
CA THR A 53 2.93 -11.81 2.98
C THR A 53 1.80 -10.80 3.10
N THR A 54 2.16 -9.51 3.08
CA THR A 54 1.21 -8.46 2.73
C THR A 54 0.57 -8.80 1.37
N ASP A 55 -0.74 -8.55 1.21
CA ASP A 55 -1.49 -8.87 -0.01
C ASP A 55 -0.74 -8.38 -1.26
N PRO A 56 -0.36 -9.26 -2.20
CA PRO A 56 0.39 -8.88 -3.39
C PRO A 56 -0.31 -7.82 -4.25
N ARG A 57 -1.65 -7.80 -4.26
CA ARG A 57 -2.43 -6.81 -5.02
C ARG A 57 -2.20 -5.40 -4.49
N LEU A 58 -2.14 -5.25 -3.16
CA LEU A 58 -1.83 -3.97 -2.53
C LEU A 58 -0.41 -3.49 -2.91
N ILE A 59 0.58 -4.37 -2.86
CA ILE A 59 1.96 -4.02 -3.22
C ILE A 59 2.06 -3.65 -4.70
N SER A 60 1.40 -4.41 -5.58
CA SER A 60 1.32 -4.12 -7.02
C SER A 60 0.78 -2.72 -7.26
N GLU A 61 -0.34 -2.34 -6.65
CA GLU A 61 -0.94 -1.02 -6.87
C GLU A 61 -0.07 0.12 -6.35
N ILE A 62 0.67 -0.06 -5.25
CA ILE A 62 1.62 0.94 -4.74
C ILE A 62 2.79 1.14 -5.70
N VAL A 63 3.38 0.07 -6.23
CA VAL A 63 4.58 0.13 -7.09
C VAL A 63 4.26 0.75 -8.46
N LYS A 64 3.01 0.69 -8.92
CA LYS A 64 2.55 1.30 -10.18
C LYS A 64 2.35 2.83 -10.11
N LYS A 65 2.34 3.44 -8.91
CA LYS A 65 2.01 4.87 -8.75
C LYS A 65 3.19 5.79 -9.04
#